data_AF-A0A817LC76-F1
#
_entry.id   AF-A0A817LC76-F1
#
_cell.length_a   1.000
_cell.length_b   1.000
_cell.length_c   1.000
_cell.angle_alpha   90.00
_cell.angle_beta   90.00
_cell.angle_gamma   90.00
#
_symmetry.space_group_name_H-M   'P 1'
#
loop_
_entity.id
_entity.type
_entity.pdbx_description
1 polymer ?
#
loop_
_entity_poly.entity_id
_entity_poly.type
_entity_poly.pdbx_seq_one_letter_code
_entity_poly.pdbx_strand_id
1 'polypeptide(L)'
;MDQVKRKLIFNQSSTEEAKKLRNEFDRSITYMENLSNEFFYEIFDYLDGYDIYKAFSYLNQRFQKLLSSSSLLLKVTLYGSMYSEPYISGYKLYLLLSRYKIFSIDLCSILKNNSFSWFTFDSSLICLESLSIRQGLNNYTSFLINLARLPRLFSLTINASNNADNLNDIY
;
A
#
# COMPACT_ATOMS: atom_id res chain seq x y z
N MET A 1 -51.72 37.33 24.07
CA MET A 1 -50.44 36.89 24.68
C MET A 1 -49.88 35.58 24.08
N ASP A 2 -50.59 34.87 23.20
CA ASP A 2 -50.19 33.51 22.77
C ASP A 2 -49.21 33.43 21.58
N GLN A 3 -49.08 34.47 20.76
CA GLN A 3 -48.15 34.45 19.61
C GLN A 3 -46.68 34.62 20.03
N VAL A 4 -46.42 35.32 21.14
CA VAL A 4 -45.05 35.54 21.65
C VAL A 4 -44.48 34.26 22.27
N LYS A 5 -45.32 33.44 22.94
CA LYS A 5 -44.91 32.15 23.50
C LYS A 5 -44.54 31.13 22.42
N ARG A 6 -45.25 31.09 21.28
CA ARG A 6 -44.95 30.12 20.20
C ARG A 6 -43.64 30.42 19.46
N LYS A 7 -43.29 31.70 19.26
CA LYS A 7 -42.00 32.10 18.66
C LYS A 7 -40.80 31.75 19.54
N LEU A 8 -40.93 31.88 20.86
CA LEU A 8 -39.88 31.53 21.82
C LEU A 8 -39.60 30.02 21.85
N ILE A 9 -40.65 29.19 21.81
CA ILE A 9 -40.51 27.72 21.82
C ILE A 9 -39.89 27.21 20.52
N PHE A 10 -40.28 27.75 19.35
CA PHE A 10 -39.71 27.35 18.06
C PHE A 10 -38.23 27.75 17.90
N ASN A 11 -37.85 28.93 18.41
CA ASN A 11 -36.45 29.36 18.40
C ASN A 11 -35.59 28.58 19.41
N GLN A 12 -36.18 28.11 20.52
CA GLN A 12 -35.51 27.25 21.50
C GLN A 12 -35.34 25.82 20.98
N SER A 13 -36.34 25.24 20.31
CA SER A 13 -36.22 23.90 19.72
C SER A 13 -35.21 23.88 18.57
N SER A 14 -35.19 24.90 17.71
CA SER A 14 -34.22 25.00 16.61
C SER A 14 -32.79 25.20 17.08
N THR A 15 -32.59 25.87 18.23
CA THR A 15 -31.25 26.05 18.82
C THR A 15 -30.81 24.86 19.66
N GLU A 16 -31.72 24.13 20.30
CA GLU A 16 -31.44 22.85 20.96
C GLU A 16 -31.09 21.76 19.95
N GLU A 17 -31.85 21.61 18.86
CA GLU A 17 -31.55 20.64 17.78
C GLU A 17 -30.26 20.97 17.05
N ALA A 18 -30.01 22.26 16.74
CA ALA A 18 -28.74 22.68 16.16
C ALA A 18 -27.56 22.46 17.11
N LYS A 19 -27.72 22.69 18.43
CA LYS A 19 -26.70 22.39 19.45
C LYS A 19 -26.49 20.89 19.65
N LYS A 20 -27.54 20.08 19.52
CA LYS A 20 -27.47 18.63 19.64
C LYS A 20 -26.78 18.02 18.44
N LEU A 21 -27.10 18.49 17.24
CA LEU A 21 -26.38 18.18 16.00
C LEU A 21 -24.93 18.65 16.07
N ARG A 22 -24.66 19.85 16.60
CA ARG A 22 -23.28 20.35 16.81
C ARG A 22 -22.50 19.54 17.84
N ASN A 23 -23.13 19.09 18.93
CA ASN A 23 -22.50 18.23 19.93
C ASN A 23 -22.31 16.79 19.43
N GLU A 24 -23.16 16.29 18.54
CA GLU A 24 -22.94 15.03 17.82
C GLU A 24 -21.82 15.15 16.78
N PHE A 25 -21.72 16.31 16.11
CA PHE A 25 -20.63 16.61 15.17
C PHE A 25 -19.30 16.92 15.87
N ASP A 26 -19.29 17.56 17.04
CA ASP A 26 -18.08 17.79 17.85
C ASP A 26 -17.64 16.51 18.60
N ARG A 27 -18.54 15.54 18.78
CA ARG A 27 -18.19 14.15 19.10
C ARG A 27 -17.73 13.36 17.87
N SER A 28 -17.93 13.89 16.66
CA SER A 28 -17.57 13.22 15.42
C SER A 28 -16.08 13.39 15.13
N ILE A 29 -15.36 12.29 15.28
CA ILE A 29 -13.98 12.07 14.83
C ILE A 29 -12.98 13.13 15.35
N THR A 30 -12.79 13.19 16.66
CA THR A 30 -11.66 13.95 17.26
C THR A 30 -10.31 13.26 17.09
N TYR A 31 -10.29 11.98 16.71
CA TYR A 31 -9.07 11.18 16.55
C TYR A 31 -9.11 10.38 15.27
N MET A 32 -7.99 10.34 14.54
CA MET A 32 -7.82 9.53 13.31
C MET A 32 -8.20 8.06 13.54
N GLU A 33 -7.96 7.54 14.75
CA GLU A 33 -8.27 6.16 15.15
C GLU A 33 -9.77 5.84 15.12
N ASN A 34 -10.65 6.84 15.17
CA ASN A 34 -12.09 6.66 15.11
C ASN A 34 -12.63 6.47 13.69
N LEU A 35 -11.80 6.66 12.66
CA LEU A 35 -12.17 6.33 11.27
C LEU A 35 -12.49 4.84 11.14
N SER A 36 -13.34 4.48 10.19
CA SER A 36 -13.65 3.07 9.93
C SER A 36 -12.48 2.37 9.23
N ASN A 37 -12.46 1.03 9.22
CA ASN A 37 -11.38 0.27 8.59
C ASN A 37 -11.36 0.50 7.07
N GLU A 38 -12.53 0.72 6.47
CA GLU A 38 -12.72 0.96 5.05
C GLU A 38 -11.95 2.21 4.59
N PHE A 39 -12.03 3.30 5.35
CA PHE A 39 -11.24 4.52 5.05
C PHE A 39 -9.73 4.26 5.09
N PHE A 40 -9.26 3.42 6.02
CA PHE A 40 -7.84 3.09 6.06
C PHE A 40 -7.44 2.19 4.90
N TYR A 41 -8.27 1.23 4.51
CA TYR A 41 -8.00 0.42 3.32
C TYR A 41 -7.94 1.28 2.06
N GLU A 42 -8.84 2.26 1.94
CA GLU A 42 -8.80 3.23 0.85
C GLU A 42 -7.51 4.06 0.89
N ILE A 43 -7.07 4.55 2.05
CA ILE A 43 -5.78 5.24 2.18
C ILE A 43 -4.61 4.31 1.78
N PHE A 44 -4.65 3.05 2.23
CA PHE A 44 -3.61 2.05 1.95
C PHE A 44 -3.50 1.71 0.46
N ASP A 45 -4.59 1.79 -0.31
CA ASP A 45 -4.55 1.56 -1.76
C ASP A 45 -3.65 2.55 -2.53
N TYR A 46 -3.39 3.73 -1.95
CA TYR A 46 -2.50 4.76 -2.51
C TYR A 46 -1.05 4.66 -2.01
N LEU A 47 -0.77 3.79 -1.03
CA LEU A 47 0.55 3.70 -0.38
C LEU A 47 1.29 2.42 -0.76
N ASP A 48 2.62 2.47 -0.67
CA ASP A 48 3.44 1.26 -0.73
C ASP A 48 3.25 0.44 0.55
N GLY A 49 3.28 -0.88 0.41
CA GLY A 49 3.13 -1.81 1.52
C GLY A 49 4.15 -1.57 2.64
N TYR A 50 5.40 -1.26 2.28
CA TYR A 50 6.42 -0.96 3.29
C TYR A 50 6.17 0.37 4.00
N ASP A 51 5.68 1.38 3.28
CA ASP A 51 5.33 2.67 3.87
C ASP A 51 4.16 2.51 4.86
N ILE A 52 3.16 1.70 4.50
CA ILE A 52 2.07 1.31 5.40
C ILE A 52 2.62 0.63 6.65
N TYR A 53 3.48 -0.38 6.49
CA TYR A 53 4.07 -1.08 7.63
C TYR A 53 4.84 -0.13 8.53
N LYS A 54 5.72 0.70 7.95
CA LYS A 54 6.58 1.63 8.70
C LYS A 54 5.76 2.67 9.46
N ALA A 55 4.71 3.21 8.84
CA ALA A 55 3.89 4.25 9.44
C ALA A 55 2.92 3.70 10.49
N PHE A 56 2.35 2.51 10.29
CA PHE A 56 1.20 2.04 11.08
C PHE A 56 1.48 0.86 12.03
N SER A 57 2.57 0.10 11.86
CA SER A 57 2.82 -1.13 12.64
C SER A 57 3.07 -0.91 14.14
N TYR A 58 3.60 0.26 14.51
CA TYR A 58 3.96 0.59 15.88
C TYR A 58 3.03 1.61 16.56
N LEU A 59 1.93 2.02 15.91
CA LEU A 59 1.04 3.05 16.48
C LEU A 59 0.24 2.53 17.67
N ASN A 60 -0.64 1.55 17.45
CA ASN A 60 -1.49 0.97 18.48
C ASN A 60 -2.04 -0.41 18.06
N GLN A 61 -2.72 -1.09 18.97
CA GLN A 61 -3.28 -2.42 18.72
C GLN A 61 -4.33 -2.45 17.60
N ARG A 62 -5.10 -1.36 17.42
CA ARG A 62 -6.11 -1.27 16.35
C ARG A 62 -5.44 -1.35 14.99
N PHE A 63 -4.37 -0.58 14.76
CA PHE A 63 -3.61 -0.63 13.51
C PHE A 63 -2.88 -1.96 13.33
N GLN A 64 -2.34 -2.56 14.39
CA GLN A 64 -1.76 -3.90 14.29
C GLN A 64 -2.79 -4.94 13.82
N LYS A 65 -4.02 -4.91 14.34
CA LYS A 65 -5.13 -5.77 13.87
C LYS A 65 -5.48 -5.48 12.42
N LEU A 66 -5.54 -4.21 12.04
CA LEU A 66 -5.83 -3.78 10.67
C LEU A 66 -4.79 -4.33 9.68
N LEU A 67 -3.50 -4.20 10.02
CA LEU A 67 -2.38 -4.71 9.22
C LEU A 67 -2.30 -6.23 9.20
N SER A 68 -2.79 -6.90 10.26
CA SER A 68 -2.83 -8.36 10.35
C SER A 68 -4.03 -8.96 9.61
N SER A 69 -5.05 -8.17 9.30
CA SER A 69 -6.24 -8.60 8.57
C SER A 69 -5.92 -9.28 7.24
N SER A 70 -6.62 -10.37 6.92
CA SER A 70 -6.52 -11.07 5.64
C SER A 70 -7.11 -10.27 4.47
N SER A 71 -7.98 -9.30 4.75
CA SER A 71 -8.57 -8.42 3.74
C SER A 71 -7.61 -7.37 3.21
N LEU A 72 -6.50 -7.11 3.92
CA LEU A 72 -5.50 -6.16 3.46
C LEU A 72 -4.61 -6.80 2.41
N LEU A 73 -4.70 -6.32 1.17
CA LEU A 73 -3.79 -6.66 0.08
C LEU A 73 -2.76 -5.55 -0.10
N LEU A 74 -1.53 -5.93 -0.42
CA LEU A 74 -0.39 -5.01 -0.43
C LEU A 74 0.21 -4.88 -1.84
N LYS A 75 0.48 -3.63 -2.23
CA LYS A 75 1.31 -3.28 -3.39
C LYS A 75 2.72 -3.00 -2.91
N VAL A 76 3.70 -3.49 -3.64
CA VAL A 76 5.11 -3.36 -3.24
C VAL A 76 5.91 -2.84 -4.43
N THR A 77 6.66 -1.78 -4.19
CA THR A 77 7.54 -1.15 -5.16
C THR A 77 8.97 -1.32 -4.71
N LEU A 78 9.72 -2.12 -5.45
CA LEU A 78 11.11 -2.41 -5.16
C LEU A 78 12.00 -1.45 -5.94
N TYR A 79 12.69 -0.56 -5.21
CA TYR A 79 13.64 0.37 -5.79
C TYR A 79 15.06 -0.15 -5.65
N GLY A 80 15.78 -0.21 -6.77
CA GLY A 80 17.22 -0.51 -6.77
C GLY A 80 17.99 0.39 -5.80
N SER A 81 17.73 1.71 -5.78
CA SER A 81 18.47 2.70 -4.99
C SER A 81 18.28 2.64 -3.47
N MET A 82 17.56 1.67 -2.90
CA MET A 82 17.36 1.50 -1.45
C MET A 82 18.63 1.08 -0.68
N TYR A 83 19.84 1.23 -1.25
CA TYR A 83 21.13 0.67 -0.80
C TYR A 83 21.73 1.19 0.52
N SER A 84 20.96 1.79 1.44
CA SER A 84 21.44 1.87 2.82
C SER A 84 21.12 0.56 3.56
N GLU A 85 22.15 -0.14 4.03
CA GLU A 85 22.08 -1.40 4.80
C GLU A 85 20.92 -1.48 5.83
N PRO A 86 20.71 -0.48 6.72
CA PRO A 86 19.62 -0.55 7.69
C PRO A 86 18.22 -0.49 7.06
N TYR A 87 18.07 0.20 5.91
CA TYR A 87 16.79 0.27 5.21
C TYR A 87 16.45 -1.08 4.56
N ILE A 88 17.43 -1.72 3.92
CA ILE A 88 17.26 -3.01 3.24
C ILE A 88 16.85 -4.11 4.23
N SER A 89 17.49 -4.19 5.39
CA SER A 89 17.20 -5.26 6.37
C SER A 89 15.75 -5.20 6.88
N GLY A 90 15.26 -4.01 7.23
CA GLY A 90 13.86 -3.81 7.63
C GLY A 90 12.88 -4.12 6.51
N TYR A 91 13.19 -3.70 5.28
CA TYR A 91 12.37 -3.98 4.10
C TYR A 91 12.27 -5.48 3.79
N LYS A 92 13.41 -6.20 3.86
CA LYS A 92 13.50 -7.65 3.67
C LYS A 92 12.61 -8.40 4.67
N LEU A 93 12.71 -8.05 5.95
CA LEU A 93 11.90 -8.68 6.99
C LEU A 93 10.41 -8.44 6.76
N TYR A 94 10.03 -7.21 6.43
CA TYR A 94 8.65 -6.87 6.09
C TYR A 94 8.12 -7.71 4.93
N LEU A 95 8.86 -7.79 3.83
CA LEU A 95 8.44 -8.58 2.67
C LEU A 95 8.27 -10.05 3.00
N LEU A 96 9.21 -10.63 3.76
CA LEU A 96 9.14 -12.02 4.19
C LEU A 96 7.87 -12.29 5.02
N LEU A 97 7.52 -11.39 5.93
CA LEU A 97 6.36 -11.53 6.81
C LEU A 97 5.03 -11.25 6.10
N SER A 98 5.03 -10.54 4.97
CA SER A 98 3.82 -10.10 4.27
C SER A 98 3.56 -10.80 2.94
N ARG A 99 4.41 -11.77 2.52
CA ARG A 99 4.33 -12.44 1.19
C ARG A 99 2.94 -12.90 0.79
N TYR A 100 2.18 -13.46 1.72
CA TYR A 100 0.84 -13.98 1.46
C TYR A 100 -0.22 -12.91 1.16
N LYS A 101 0.09 -11.62 1.39
CA LYS A 101 -0.79 -10.47 1.13
C LYS A 101 -0.38 -9.66 -0.10
N ILE A 102 0.83 -9.87 -0.60
CA ILE A 102 1.34 -9.09 -1.72
C ILE A 102 0.60 -9.53 -2.98
N PHE A 103 -0.13 -8.60 -3.59
CA PHE A 103 -0.88 -8.87 -4.83
C PHE A 103 -0.28 -8.18 -6.05
N SER A 104 0.51 -7.13 -5.85
CA SER A 104 1.20 -6.44 -6.93
C SER A 104 2.63 -6.12 -6.53
N ILE A 105 3.57 -6.43 -7.42
CA ILE A 105 4.98 -6.05 -7.28
C ILE A 105 5.39 -5.21 -8.49
N ASP A 106 6.08 -4.11 -8.22
CA ASP A 106 6.67 -3.26 -9.24
C ASP A 106 8.17 -3.10 -9.02
N LEU A 107 8.97 -3.52 -10.00
CA LEU A 107 10.42 -3.48 -9.96
C LEU A 107 10.90 -2.22 -10.67
N CYS A 108 11.20 -1.19 -9.89
CA CYS A 108 11.69 0.12 -10.34
C CYS A 108 13.21 0.19 -10.17
N SER A 109 13.93 0.66 -11.18
CA SER A 109 15.38 0.95 -11.18
C SER A 109 16.31 -0.21 -11.59
N ILE A 110 17.48 0.21 -12.07
CA ILE A 110 18.60 -0.57 -12.59
C ILE A 110 18.94 -1.68 -11.60
N LEU A 111 18.53 -2.89 -11.96
CA LEU A 111 19.01 -4.12 -11.37
C LEU A 111 20.50 -4.27 -11.69
N LYS A 112 21.35 -3.53 -10.97
CA LYS A 112 22.79 -3.79 -11.00
C LYS A 112 22.99 -5.19 -10.43
N ASN A 113 23.38 -6.13 -11.31
CA ASN A 113 23.77 -7.52 -11.04
C ASN A 113 23.49 -7.99 -9.60
N ASN A 114 22.41 -8.77 -9.41
CA ASN A 114 22.01 -9.45 -8.16
C ASN A 114 21.16 -8.65 -7.16
N SER A 115 20.57 -7.50 -7.52
CA SER A 115 19.80 -6.68 -6.57
C SER A 115 18.55 -7.34 -5.98
N PHE A 116 18.09 -8.49 -6.51
CA PHE A 116 17.01 -9.31 -5.93
C PHE A 116 17.43 -10.73 -5.53
N SER A 117 18.73 -11.01 -5.36
CA SER A 117 19.17 -12.33 -4.84
C SER A 117 18.52 -12.70 -3.49
N TRP A 118 18.08 -11.69 -2.73
CA TRP A 118 17.41 -11.85 -1.45
C TRP A 118 15.88 -12.04 -1.55
N PHE A 119 15.27 -11.81 -2.72
CA PHE A 119 13.84 -11.98 -2.93
C PHE A 119 13.58 -13.04 -4.00
N THR A 120 12.93 -14.14 -3.59
CA THR A 120 12.57 -15.21 -4.51
C THR A 120 11.13 -15.04 -4.98
N PHE A 121 10.89 -15.26 -6.27
CA PHE A 121 9.53 -15.42 -6.78
C PHE A 121 9.21 -16.91 -6.72
N ASP A 122 8.44 -17.32 -5.72
CA ASP A 122 8.09 -18.71 -5.46
C ASP A 122 6.60 -18.81 -5.08
N SER A 123 6.11 -20.04 -4.89
CA SER A 123 4.70 -20.31 -4.59
C SER A 123 4.19 -19.75 -3.26
N SER A 124 5.04 -19.16 -2.41
CA SER A 124 4.61 -18.46 -1.20
C SER A 124 3.92 -17.12 -1.50
N LEU A 125 4.09 -16.58 -2.71
CA LEU A 125 3.40 -15.40 -3.21
C LEU A 125 2.00 -15.78 -3.71
N ILE A 126 1.17 -16.28 -2.79
CA ILE A 126 -0.13 -16.90 -3.09
C ILE A 126 -1.11 -15.89 -3.72
N CYS A 127 -1.05 -14.62 -3.31
CA CYS A 127 -1.94 -13.56 -3.78
C CYS A 127 -1.35 -12.73 -4.92
N LEU A 128 -0.13 -13.01 -5.38
CA LEU A 128 0.52 -12.18 -6.39
C LEU A 128 -0.19 -12.34 -7.74
N GLU A 129 -0.77 -11.24 -8.20
CA GLU A 129 -1.60 -11.14 -9.40
C GLU A 129 -0.92 -10.33 -10.51
N SER A 130 -0.16 -9.31 -10.13
CA SER A 130 0.49 -8.39 -11.05
C SER A 130 1.97 -8.22 -10.76
N LEU A 131 2.79 -8.27 -11.81
CA LEU A 131 4.22 -8.00 -11.74
C LEU A 131 4.63 -7.05 -12.87
N SER A 132 5.20 -5.91 -12.49
CA SER A 132 5.77 -4.92 -13.41
C SER A 132 7.28 -4.87 -13.28
N ILE A 133 7.97 -4.85 -14.40
CA ILE A 133 9.44 -4.85 -14.48
C ILE A 133 9.84 -3.71 -15.40
N ARG A 134 10.35 -2.62 -14.84
CA ARG A 134 10.58 -1.39 -15.61
C ARG A 134 11.97 -1.30 -16.24
N GLN A 135 12.95 -2.09 -15.80
CA GLN A 135 14.32 -2.07 -16.33
C GLN A 135 15.01 -3.44 -16.20
N GLY A 136 15.98 -3.67 -17.10
CA GLY A 136 16.44 -4.99 -17.55
C GLY A 136 16.87 -5.98 -16.47
N LEU A 137 16.33 -7.19 -16.56
CA LEU A 137 16.83 -8.37 -15.85
C LEU A 137 18.00 -8.99 -16.63
N ASN A 138 19.14 -9.15 -15.96
CA ASN A 138 20.23 -9.95 -16.49
C ASN A 138 19.89 -11.42 -16.23
N ASN A 139 19.31 -12.09 -17.24
CA ASN A 139 18.76 -13.46 -17.24
C ASN A 139 17.25 -13.57 -16.99
N TYR A 140 16.46 -13.29 -18.03
CA TYR A 140 15.01 -13.46 -18.04
C TYR A 140 14.58 -14.93 -17.88
N THR A 141 15.35 -15.90 -18.36
CA THR A 141 14.84 -17.27 -18.51
C THR A 141 14.54 -17.95 -17.18
N SER A 142 15.50 -17.96 -16.24
CA SER A 142 15.30 -18.57 -14.92
C SER A 142 14.23 -17.84 -14.10
N PHE A 143 14.19 -16.52 -14.24
CA PHE A 143 13.19 -15.67 -13.61
C PHE A 143 11.78 -15.95 -14.13
N LEU A 144 11.59 -15.99 -15.45
CA LEU A 144 10.30 -16.28 -16.09
C LEU A 144 9.79 -17.68 -15.75
N ILE A 145 10.68 -18.69 -15.65
CA ILE A 145 10.30 -20.05 -15.22
C ILE A 145 9.72 -20.03 -13.79
N ASN A 146 10.31 -19.24 -12.89
CA ASN A 146 9.78 -19.09 -11.54
C ASN A 146 8.42 -18.39 -11.53
N LEU A 147 8.23 -17.38 -12.38
CA LEU A 147 6.94 -16.71 -12.50
C LEU A 147 5.82 -17.64 -12.99
N ALA A 148 6.14 -18.57 -13.90
CA ALA A 148 5.17 -19.55 -14.40
C ALA A 148 4.64 -20.50 -13.31
N ARG A 149 5.28 -20.54 -12.13
CA ARG A 149 4.86 -21.37 -10.98
C ARG A 149 3.99 -20.61 -9.98
N LEU A 150 3.74 -19.32 -10.21
CA LEU A 150 2.94 -18.51 -9.31
C LEU A 150 1.45 -18.82 -9.49
N PRO A 151 0.70 -19.07 -8.41
CA PRO A 151 -0.65 -19.61 -8.49
C PRO A 151 -1.68 -18.63 -9.07
N ARG A 152 -1.44 -17.31 -8.92
CA ARG A 152 -2.41 -16.26 -9.28
C ARG A 152 -1.84 -15.19 -10.20
N LEU A 153 -0.60 -15.32 -10.67
CA LEU A 153 -0.01 -14.31 -11.54
C LEU A 153 -0.69 -14.35 -12.91
N PHE A 154 -1.45 -13.30 -13.25
CA PHE A 154 -2.11 -13.17 -14.55
C PHE A 154 -1.68 -11.92 -15.32
N SER A 155 -1.03 -10.97 -14.67
CA SER A 155 -0.52 -9.74 -15.29
C SER A 155 1.00 -9.67 -15.14
N LEU A 156 1.69 -9.62 -16.28
CA LEU A 156 3.13 -9.45 -16.36
C LEU A 156 3.46 -8.35 -17.36
N THR A 157 4.09 -7.29 -16.88
CA THR A 157 4.55 -6.17 -17.71
C THR A 157 6.06 -6.11 -17.66
N ILE A 158 6.71 -6.23 -18.83
CA ILE A 158 8.16 -6.12 -18.96
C ILE A 158 8.46 -4.96 -19.88
N ASN A 159 9.04 -3.89 -19.33
CA ASN A 159 9.58 -2.79 -20.12
C ASN A 159 11.05 -3.08 -20.43
N ALA A 160 11.29 -3.58 -21.62
CA ALA A 160 12.64 -3.70 -22.16
C ALA A 160 13.08 -2.33 -22.70
N SER A 161 13.59 -1.46 -21.83
CA SER A 161 14.40 -0.33 -22.28
C SER A 161 15.73 -0.91 -22.80
N ASN A 162 15.73 -1.36 -24.06
CA ASN A 162 16.99 -1.58 -24.77
C ASN A 162 17.73 -0.24 -24.72
N ASN A 163 19.00 -0.26 -24.31
CA ASN A 163 19.92 0.86 -24.50
C ASN A 163 20.02 1.13 -26.01
N ALA A 164 19.08 1.90 -26.57
CA ALA A 164 19.18 2.47 -27.91
C ALA A 164 20.33 3.48 -28.00
N ASP A 165 20.97 3.80 -26.87
CA ASP A 165 22.12 4.71 -26.78
C ASP A 165 23.44 4.10 -27.27
N ASN A 166 23.50 2.80 -27.59
CA ASN A 166 24.70 2.15 -28.14
C ASN A 166 24.76 2.12 -29.68
N LEU A 167 23.90 2.86 -30.40
CA LEU A 167 23.97 2.99 -31.86
C LEU A 167 24.84 4.17 -32.34
N ASN A 168 25.44 4.95 -31.42
CA ASN A 168 26.32 6.07 -31.77
C ASN A 168 27.82 5.72 -31.79
N ASP A 169 28.21 4.48 -31.47
CA ASP A 169 29.61 4.02 -31.53
C ASP A 169 29.97 3.32 -32.87
N ILE A 170 29.14 3.49 -33.90
CA ILE A 170 29.44 3.04 -35.27
C ILE A 170 29.31 4.24 -36.23
N TYR A 171 30.18 5.25 -36.06
CA TYR A 171 30.65 6.13 -37.13
C TYR A 171 32.03 6.69 -36.78
#